data_AF-A0A7S3HUF1-F1
#
_entry.id   AF-A0A7S3HUF1-F1
#
_cell.length_a   1.000
_cell.length_b   1.000
_cell.length_c   1.000
_cell.angle_alpha   90.00
_cell.angle_beta   90.00
_cell.angle_gamma   90.00
#
_symmetry.space_group_name_H-M   'P 1'
#
loop_
_entity.id
_entity.type
_entity.pdbx_description
1 polymer ?
#
loop_
_entity_poly.entity_id
_entity_poly.type
_entity_poly.pdbx_seq_one_letter_code
_entity_poly.pdbx_strand_id
1 'polypeptide(L)'
;FLSFRRSKMIRDEIVAQSDLVEAISEALKRKGVYSKIKSQLRAEVFHTLEDKTTVAPDKPHDVYLAAELIREFMIKFKLNNSLSVFCEEMGQPSEMAVNREFLGGELGLNTLESDSSVPLLISVLQHLTDKKAEQTV
;
A
#
# COMPACT_ATOMS: atom_id res chain seq x y z
N PHE A 1 -44.38 -6.73 26.69
CA PHE A 1 -43.35 -6.42 27.72
C PHE A 1 -42.04 -7.21 27.57
N LEU A 2 -42.06 -8.55 27.37
CA LEU A 2 -40.81 -9.33 27.22
C LEU A 2 -39.99 -9.02 25.95
N SER A 3 -40.64 -8.80 24.79
CA SER A 3 -39.96 -8.48 23.51
C SER A 3 -39.17 -7.16 23.58
N PHE A 4 -39.74 -6.14 24.23
CA PHE A 4 -39.10 -4.82 24.38
C PHE A 4 -37.87 -4.86 25.29
N ARG A 5 -37.93 -5.63 26.40
CA ARG A 5 -36.76 -5.85 27.27
C ARG A 5 -35.63 -6.56 26.53
N ARG A 6 -35.95 -7.56 25.71
CA ARG A 6 -34.95 -8.31 24.94
C ARG A 6 -34.28 -7.44 23.87
N SER A 7 -35.03 -6.60 23.17
CA SER A 7 -34.48 -5.65 22.19
C SER A 7 -33.62 -4.56 22.84
N LYS A 8 -34.00 -4.08 24.03
CA LYS A 8 -33.17 -3.12 24.79
C LYS A 8 -31.87 -3.76 25.28
N MET A 9 -31.94 -4.98 25.82
CA MET A 9 -30.78 -5.73 26.30
C MET A 9 -29.75 -6.01 25.19
N ILE A 10 -30.20 -6.44 24.00
CA ILE A 10 -29.31 -6.66 22.84
C ILE A 10 -28.63 -5.36 22.42
N ARG A 11 -29.36 -4.24 22.46
CA ARG A 11 -28.82 -2.93 22.08
C ARG A 11 -27.75 -2.46 23.06
N ASP A 12 -28.00 -2.61 24.36
CA ASP A 12 -27.06 -2.25 25.41
C ASP A 12 -25.78 -3.12 25.35
N GLU A 13 -25.91 -4.39 24.96
CA GLU A 13 -24.79 -5.32 24.77
C GLU A 13 -23.92 -4.96 23.54
N ILE A 14 -24.54 -4.58 22.43
CA ILE A 14 -23.84 -4.11 21.21
C ILE A 14 -23.11 -2.80 21.48
N VAL A 15 -23.72 -1.86 22.21
CA VAL A 15 -23.10 -0.58 22.58
C VAL A 15 -21.90 -0.79 23.51
N ALA A 16 -22.04 -1.65 24.52
CA ALA A 16 -20.92 -1.99 25.40
C ALA A 16 -19.75 -2.66 24.65
N GLN A 17 -20.06 -3.48 23.64
CA GLN A 17 -19.05 -4.08 22.78
C GLN A 17 -18.38 -3.05 21.87
N SER A 18 -19.13 -2.12 21.26
CA SER A 18 -18.55 -1.08 20.41
C SER A 18 -17.65 -0.14 21.19
N ASP A 19 -18.07 0.26 22.39
CA ASP A 19 -17.33 1.17 23.26
C ASP A 19 -15.99 0.54 23.70
N LEU A 20 -16.01 -0.76 23.98
CA LEU A 20 -14.80 -1.52 24.31
C LEU A 20 -13.83 -1.59 23.11
N VAL A 21 -14.35 -1.89 21.91
CA VAL A 21 -13.54 -1.95 20.68
C VAL A 21 -12.95 -0.58 20.34
N GLU A 22 -13.69 0.49 20.57
CA GLU A 22 -13.25 1.86 20.36
C GLU A 22 -12.15 2.27 21.36
N ALA A 23 -12.34 1.98 22.65
CA ALA A 23 -11.34 2.24 23.68
C ALA A 23 -10.01 1.48 23.41
N ILE A 24 -10.10 0.21 23.00
CA ILE A 24 -8.92 -0.58 22.60
C ILE A 24 -8.27 0.01 21.36
N SER A 25 -9.05 0.42 20.36
CA SER A 25 -8.54 1.05 19.14
C SER A 25 -7.79 2.35 19.45
N GLU A 26 -8.34 3.20 20.32
CA GLU A 26 -7.67 4.42 20.77
C GLU A 26 -6.37 4.14 21.53
N ALA A 27 -6.36 3.15 22.43
CA ALA A 27 -5.16 2.76 23.15
C ALA A 27 -4.05 2.26 22.20
N LEU A 28 -4.41 1.48 21.18
CA LEU A 28 -3.48 1.01 20.16
C LEU A 28 -2.98 2.14 19.24
N LYS A 29 -3.83 3.15 18.96
CA LYS A 29 -3.43 4.36 18.21
C LYS A 29 -2.40 5.15 18.99
N ARG A 30 -2.63 5.38 20.30
CA ARG A 30 -1.67 6.07 21.19
C ARG A 30 -0.33 5.33 21.32
N LYS A 31 -0.35 3.99 21.27
CA LYS A 31 0.86 3.15 21.24
C LYS A 31 1.53 3.09 19.86
N GLY A 32 0.94 3.66 18.81
CA GLY A 32 1.50 3.66 17.45
C GLY A 32 1.39 2.32 16.70
N VAL A 33 0.75 1.30 17.28
CA VAL A 33 0.67 -0.06 16.71
C VAL A 33 -0.62 -0.34 15.94
N TYR A 34 -1.63 0.54 16.07
CA TYR A 34 -2.95 0.36 15.45
C TYR A 34 -2.88 0.17 13.93
N SER A 35 -2.03 0.96 13.25
CA SER A 35 -1.87 0.87 11.80
C SER A 35 -1.37 -0.52 11.39
N LYS A 36 -0.36 -1.05 12.09
CA LYS A 36 0.21 -2.37 11.83
C LYS A 36 -0.83 -3.48 12.00
N ILE A 37 -1.57 -3.46 13.12
CA ILE A 37 -2.60 -4.48 13.41
C ILE A 37 -3.74 -4.40 12.39
N LYS A 38 -4.17 -3.19 12.02
CA LYS A 38 -5.21 -2.98 11.00
C LYS A 38 -4.78 -3.50 9.64
N SER A 39 -3.52 -3.30 9.25
CA SER A 39 -2.97 -3.84 8.00
C SER A 39 -2.90 -5.37 8.03
N GLN A 40 -2.43 -5.96 9.13
CA GLN A 40 -2.43 -7.42 9.30
C GLN A 40 -3.83 -8.02 9.23
N LEU A 41 -4.81 -7.37 9.84
CA LEU A 41 -6.21 -7.80 9.76
C LEU A 41 -6.75 -7.73 8.32
N ARG A 42 -6.41 -6.66 7.57
CA ARG A 42 -6.80 -6.54 6.16
C ARG A 42 -6.18 -7.64 5.31
N ALA A 43 -4.90 -7.95 5.51
CA ALA A 43 -4.22 -9.03 4.82
C ALA A 43 -4.87 -10.40 5.13
N GLU A 44 -5.14 -10.68 6.41
CA GLU A 44 -5.77 -11.94 6.83
C GLU A 44 -7.19 -12.09 6.28
N VAL A 45 -7.98 -11.00 6.30
CA VAL A 45 -9.33 -10.98 5.72
C VAL A 45 -9.27 -11.19 4.21
N PHE A 46 -8.33 -10.54 3.52
CA PHE A 46 -8.12 -10.74 2.09
C PHE A 46 -7.76 -12.21 1.80
N HIS A 47 -6.77 -12.78 2.50
CA HIS A 47 -6.35 -14.18 2.35
C HIS A 47 -7.48 -15.18 2.64
N THR A 48 -8.35 -14.87 3.60
CA THR A 48 -9.50 -15.72 3.95
C THR A 48 -10.61 -15.65 2.91
N LEU A 49 -10.77 -14.49 2.25
CA LEU A 49 -11.75 -14.28 1.19
C LEU A 49 -11.23 -14.70 -0.20
N GLU A 50 -9.92 -14.88 -0.35
CA GLU A 50 -9.28 -15.22 -1.62
C GLU A 50 -9.49 -16.71 -1.94
N ASP A 51 -10.39 -17.00 -2.91
CA ASP A 51 -10.52 -18.32 -3.50
C ASP A 51 -9.19 -18.67 -4.19
N LYS A 52 -8.42 -19.58 -3.59
CA LYS A 52 -7.08 -20.05 -4.05
C LYS A 52 -7.05 -20.66 -5.47
N THR A 53 -8.18 -20.68 -6.18
CA THR A 53 -8.32 -21.19 -7.54
C THR A 53 -8.20 -20.11 -8.61
N THR A 54 -8.22 -18.83 -8.26
CA THR A 54 -7.97 -17.75 -9.23
C THR A 54 -6.49 -17.40 -9.21
N VAL A 55 -5.73 -17.87 -10.20
CA VAL A 55 -4.44 -17.27 -10.55
C VAL A 55 -4.73 -15.80 -10.79
N ALA A 56 -4.20 -14.91 -9.93
CA ALA A 56 -4.31 -13.48 -10.14
C ALA A 56 -3.87 -13.20 -11.59
N PRO A 57 -4.69 -12.52 -12.42
CA PRO A 57 -4.36 -12.32 -13.81
C PRO A 57 -2.97 -11.69 -13.91
N ASP A 58 -2.11 -12.24 -14.77
CA ASP A 58 -0.76 -11.73 -14.97
C ASP A 58 -0.85 -10.22 -15.21
N LYS A 59 -0.20 -9.46 -14.33
CA LYS A 59 -0.24 -8.00 -14.43
C LYS A 59 0.43 -7.58 -15.73
N PRO A 60 -0.17 -6.66 -16.51
CA PRO A 60 0.51 -6.08 -17.66
C PRO A 60 1.86 -5.50 -17.24
N HIS A 61 2.87 -5.66 -18.10
CA HIS A 61 4.24 -5.24 -17.83
C HIS A 61 4.34 -3.78 -17.34
N ASP A 62 3.59 -2.87 -17.97
CA ASP A 62 3.57 -1.44 -17.59
C ASP A 62 3.05 -1.20 -16.17
N VAL A 63 2.07 -2.00 -15.73
CA VAL A 63 1.53 -1.92 -14.36
C VAL A 63 2.58 -2.38 -13.36
N TYR A 64 3.35 -3.40 -13.70
CA TYR A 64 4.46 -3.88 -12.88
C TYR A 64 5.56 -2.82 -12.75
N LEU A 65 5.99 -2.21 -13.86
CA LEU A 65 6.98 -1.13 -13.85
C LEU A 65 6.51 0.07 -13.02
N ALA A 66 5.25 0.50 -13.21
CA ALA A 66 4.68 1.60 -12.45
C ALA A 66 4.64 1.30 -10.95
N ALA A 67 4.29 0.07 -10.58
CA ALA A 67 4.24 -0.34 -9.19
C ALA A 67 5.62 -0.33 -8.52
N GLU A 68 6.66 -0.79 -9.23
CA GLU A 68 8.04 -0.76 -8.71
C GLU A 68 8.59 0.67 -8.58
N LEU A 69 8.24 1.57 -9.50
CA LEU A 69 8.57 3.00 -9.37
C LEU A 69 7.94 3.63 -8.12
N ILE A 70 6.67 3.32 -7.86
CA ILE A 70 5.95 3.79 -6.67
C ILE A 70 6.57 3.18 -5.40
N ARG A 71 6.85 1.88 -5.43
CA ARG A 71 7.50 1.15 -4.34
C ARG A 71 8.82 1.80 -3.95
N GLU A 72 9.69 2.06 -4.92
CA GLU A 72 10.99 2.68 -4.73
C GLU A 72 10.88 4.09 -4.13
N PHE A 73 9.96 4.91 -4.65
CA PHE A 73 9.66 6.24 -4.12
C PHE A 73 9.25 6.15 -2.64
N MET A 74 8.33 5.25 -2.30
CA MET A 74 7.87 5.07 -0.92
C MET A 74 8.99 4.63 0.02
N ILE A 75 9.91 3.78 -0.44
CA ILE A 75 11.11 3.38 0.32
C ILE A 75 12.00 4.59 0.59
N LYS A 76 12.34 5.38 -0.44
CA LYS A 76 13.19 6.56 -0.32
C LYS A 76 12.63 7.62 0.63
N PHE A 77 11.32 7.82 0.60
CA PHE A 77 10.61 8.76 1.49
C PHE A 77 10.17 8.14 2.83
N LYS A 78 10.59 6.91 3.15
CA LYS A 78 10.31 6.21 4.42
C LYS A 78 8.81 6.06 4.73
N LEU A 79 7.99 5.88 3.71
CA LEU A 79 6.54 5.70 3.80
C LEU A 79 6.15 4.25 4.17
N ASN A 80 6.79 3.69 5.21
CA ASN A 80 6.78 2.25 5.50
C ASN A 80 5.37 1.65 5.71
N ASN A 81 4.47 2.40 6.37
CA ASN A 81 3.11 1.92 6.62
C ASN A 81 2.32 1.80 5.32
N SER A 82 2.40 2.82 4.46
CA SER A 82 1.73 2.82 3.16
C SER A 82 2.34 1.78 2.23
N LEU A 83 3.67 1.63 2.26
CA LEU A 83 4.38 0.62 1.47
C LEU A 83 3.90 -0.79 1.79
N SER A 84 3.74 -1.13 3.07
CA SER A 84 3.26 -2.44 3.49
C SER A 84 1.86 -2.76 2.94
N VAL A 85 0.96 -1.78 2.96
CA VAL A 85 -0.40 -1.96 2.42
C VAL A 85 -0.36 -2.06 0.89
N PHE A 86 0.43 -1.20 0.25
CA PHE A 86 0.58 -1.18 -1.21
C PHE A 86 1.14 -2.51 -1.74
N CYS A 87 2.16 -3.09 -1.10
CA CYS A 87 2.73 -4.37 -1.50
C CYS A 87 1.70 -5.51 -1.45
N GLU A 88 0.87 -5.50 -0.40
CA GLU A 88 -0.19 -6.49 -0.20
C GLU A 88 -1.30 -6.34 -1.24
N GLU A 89 -1.81 -5.11 -1.43
CA GLU A 89 -2.85 -4.81 -2.42
C GLU A 89 -2.38 -5.10 -3.86
N MET A 90 -1.08 -4.97 -4.11
CA MET A 90 -0.48 -5.28 -5.40
C MET A 90 -0.03 -6.74 -5.55
N GLY A 91 -0.15 -7.59 -4.52
CA GLY A 91 0.40 -8.95 -4.59
C GLY A 91 1.90 -8.97 -4.95
N GLN A 92 2.65 -7.94 -4.54
CA GLN A 92 4.08 -7.76 -4.78
C GLN A 92 4.82 -7.69 -3.45
N PRO A 93 5.03 -8.83 -2.78
CA PRO A 93 5.78 -8.89 -1.54
C PRO A 93 7.21 -8.38 -1.74
N SER A 94 7.88 -8.02 -0.65
CA SER A 94 9.23 -7.46 -0.71
C SER A 94 10.28 -8.35 -1.35
N GLU A 95 10.02 -9.65 -1.42
CA GLU A 95 10.87 -10.66 -2.05
C GLU A 95 10.83 -10.61 -3.58
N MET A 96 9.79 -10.00 -4.16
CA MET A 96 9.62 -9.81 -5.61
C MET A 96 10.09 -8.44 -6.08
N ALA A 97 10.79 -7.69 -5.21
CA ALA A 97 11.28 -6.35 -5.53
C ALA A 97 12.29 -6.39 -6.68
N VAL A 98 12.12 -5.47 -7.62
CA VAL A 98 12.99 -5.35 -8.79
C VAL A 98 14.22 -4.54 -8.43
N ASN A 99 15.35 -4.98 -8.97
CA ASN A 99 16.59 -4.24 -8.85
C ASN A 99 16.52 -2.90 -9.62
N ARG A 100 17.05 -1.83 -9.03
CA ARG A 100 16.97 -0.47 -9.59
C ARG A 100 17.63 -0.37 -10.97
N GLU A 101 18.79 -1.00 -11.15
CA GLU A 101 19.51 -0.99 -12.43
C GLU A 101 18.70 -1.67 -13.54
N PHE A 102 17.96 -2.74 -13.22
CA PHE A 102 17.03 -3.36 -14.16
C PHE A 102 15.86 -2.42 -14.50
N LEU A 103 15.23 -1.81 -13.49
CA LEU A 103 14.09 -0.91 -13.68
C LEU A 103 14.47 0.33 -14.51
N GLY A 104 15.64 0.92 -14.22
CA GLY A 104 16.18 2.02 -14.99
C GLY A 104 16.60 1.61 -16.41
N GLY A 105 16.99 0.35 -16.63
CA GLY A 105 17.31 -0.19 -17.95
C GLY A 105 16.07 -0.30 -18.82
N GLU A 106 15.00 -0.87 -18.27
CA GLU A 106 13.72 -1.05 -18.96
C GLU A 106 13.09 0.29 -19.37
N LEU A 107 13.24 1.32 -18.53
CA LEU A 107 12.70 2.65 -18.76
C LEU A 107 13.64 3.56 -19.59
N GLY A 108 14.82 3.08 -19.97
CA GLY A 108 15.83 3.90 -20.66
C GLY A 108 16.40 5.04 -19.80
N LEU A 109 16.33 4.94 -18.48
CA LEU A 109 16.80 5.94 -17.51
C LEU A 109 18.25 5.69 -17.07
N ASN A 110 18.82 4.51 -17.31
CA ASN A 110 20.23 4.20 -16.98
C ASN A 110 21.24 5.11 -17.71
N THR A 111 20.82 5.80 -18.77
CA THR A 111 21.63 6.79 -19.47
C THR A 111 21.57 8.17 -18.83
N LEU A 112 20.66 8.40 -17.89
CA LEU A 112 20.61 9.63 -17.10
C LEU A 112 21.60 9.48 -15.95
N GLU A 113 22.52 10.44 -15.81
CA GLU A 113 23.37 10.59 -14.62
C GLU A 113 22.48 10.91 -13.41
N SER A 114 21.78 9.90 -12.90
CA SER A 114 20.85 10.06 -11.77
C SER A 114 21.56 9.66 -10.49
N ASP A 115 21.60 10.61 -9.55
CA ASP A 115 22.05 10.32 -8.19
C ASP A 115 21.20 9.17 -7.62
N SER A 116 21.86 8.11 -7.15
CA SER A 116 21.23 6.98 -6.47
C SER A 116 20.34 7.40 -5.29
N SER A 117 20.53 8.61 -4.74
CA SER A 117 19.71 9.23 -3.71
C SER A 117 18.30 9.59 -4.19
N VAL A 118 18.14 9.89 -5.48
CA VAL A 118 16.88 10.34 -6.09
C VAL A 118 16.08 9.12 -6.59
N PRO A 119 14.79 8.96 -6.24
CA PRO A 119 13.95 7.88 -6.78
C PRO A 119 13.80 7.96 -8.29
N LEU A 120 13.75 6.83 -8.99
CA LEU A 120 13.59 6.80 -10.46
C LEU A 120 12.32 7.50 -10.93
N LEU A 121 11.24 7.45 -10.15
CA LEU A 121 10.00 8.17 -10.44
C LEU A 121 10.21 9.69 -10.57
N ILE A 122 11.12 10.27 -9.79
CA ILE A 122 11.48 11.69 -9.88
C ILE A 122 12.31 11.94 -11.14
N SER A 123 13.24 11.04 -11.48
CA SER A 123 14.02 11.14 -12.72
C SER A 123 13.13 11.09 -13.98
N VAL A 124 12.09 10.25 -13.98
CA VAL A 124 11.07 10.24 -15.04
C VAL A 124 10.38 11.60 -15.15
N LEU A 125 9.95 12.17 -14.02
CA LEU A 125 9.26 13.46 -13.99
C LEU A 125 10.15 14.61 -14.52
N GLN A 126 11.43 14.62 -14.13
CA GLN A 126 12.42 15.59 -14.61
C GLN A 126 12.58 15.47 -16.13
N HIS A 127 12.83 14.27 -16.64
CA HIS A 127 13.00 14.01 -18.07
C HIS A 127 11.77 14.45 -18.90
N LEU A 128 10.56 14.19 -18.41
CA LEU A 128 9.32 14.65 -19.07
C LEU A 128 9.17 16.18 -19.05
N THR A 129 9.62 16.83 -17.99
CA THR A 129 9.58 18.29 -17.85
C THR A 129 10.57 18.97 -18.79
N ASP A 130 11.78 18.43 -18.89
CA ASP A 130 12.83 18.94 -19.76
C ASP A 130 12.44 18.79 -21.23
N LYS A 131 11.96 17.60 -21.61
CA LYS A 131 11.45 17.35 -22.96
C LYS A 131 10.27 18.27 -23.33
N LYS A 132 9.41 18.59 -22.36
CA LYS A 132 8.32 19.56 -22.57
C LYS A 132 8.89 20.96 -22.83
N ALA A 133 9.91 21.38 -22.09
CA ALA A 133 10.55 22.68 -22.30
C ALA A 133 11.17 22.80 -23.70
N GLU A 134 11.84 21.74 -24.18
CA GLU A 134 12.43 21.68 -25.53
C GLU A 134 11.39 21.77 -26.66
N GLN A 135 10.18 21.26 -26.44
CA GLN A 135 9.09 21.32 -27.43
C GLN A 135 8.35 22.67 -27.45
N THR A 136 8.61 23.54 -26.47
CA THR A 136 7.96 24.86 -26.38
C THR A 136 8.84 26.00 -26.90
N VAL A 137 10.02 25.66 -27.45
CA VAL A 137 10.98 26.56 -28.11
C VAL A 137 10.93 26.33 -29.63
#